data_AF-A0A126Q1X7-F1
#
_entry.id   AF-A0A126Q1X7-F1
#
_cell.length_a   1.000
_cell.length_b   1.000
_cell.length_c   1.000
_cell.angle_alpha   90.00
_cell.angle_beta   90.00
_cell.angle_gamma   90.00
#
_symmetry.space_group_name_H-M   'P 1'
#
loop_
_entity.id
_entity.type
_entity.pdbx_description
1 polymer ?
#
loop_
_entity_poly.entity_id
_entity_poly.type
_entity_poly.pdbx_seq_one_letter_code
_entity_poly.pdbx_strand_id
1 'polypeptide(L)'
;MSVKSKIPLFFLLTFWLACTSAVSAIEQNIPLSQSKGGTLYLEATLESNIKASFLLDTGSSLLTLNQATFDALTKNQKLLATRTSAARMANGKIVKISQYQLNSVRIGNTCEVGPVEVAVLPKGNNILGINTLLRVAPLTITPDAVILAGCE
;
A
#
# COMPACT_ATOMS: atom_id res chain seq x y z
N MET A 1 -61.98 -12.36 -29.57
CA MET A 1 -61.90 -11.17 -28.69
C MET A 1 -60.43 -10.87 -28.42
N SER A 2 -59.93 -9.73 -28.92
CA SER A 2 -58.54 -9.29 -28.73
C SER A 2 -58.55 -8.12 -27.75
N VAL A 3 -57.91 -8.30 -26.58
CA VAL A 3 -57.76 -7.25 -25.58
C VAL A 3 -56.41 -6.56 -25.81
N LYS A 4 -56.44 -5.33 -26.32
CA LYS A 4 -55.26 -4.46 -26.43
C LYS A 4 -54.98 -3.82 -25.08
N SER A 5 -53.98 -4.32 -24.36
CA SER A 5 -53.43 -3.68 -23.16
C SER A 5 -52.51 -2.51 -23.57
N LYS A 6 -52.90 -1.28 -23.24
CA LYS A 6 -52.05 -0.09 -23.40
C LYS A 6 -51.24 0.08 -22.12
N ILE A 7 -49.99 -0.37 -22.13
CA ILE A 7 -49.05 -0.16 -21.02
C ILE A 7 -48.56 1.30 -21.11
N PRO A 8 -48.71 2.12 -20.06
CA PRO A 8 -48.30 3.52 -20.10
C PRO A 8 -46.77 3.60 -20.10
N LEU A 9 -46.22 4.34 -21.06
CA LEU A 9 -44.78 4.55 -21.30
C LEU A 9 -44.02 5.12 -20.09
N PHE A 10 -44.74 5.65 -19.09
CA PHE A 10 -44.17 6.23 -17.87
C PHE A 10 -43.65 5.18 -16.86
N PHE A 11 -44.05 3.91 -16.99
CA PHE A 11 -43.59 2.84 -16.08
C PHE A 11 -42.22 2.26 -16.44
N LEU A 12 -41.64 2.61 -17.60
CA LEU A 12 -40.34 2.08 -18.03
C LEU A 12 -39.14 2.90 -17.53
N LEU A 13 -39.34 4.15 -17.09
CA LEU A 13 -38.23 5.06 -16.75
C LEU A 13 -37.83 5.02 -15.26
N THR A 14 -38.67 4.47 -14.38
CA THR A 14 -38.44 4.46 -12.92
C THR A 14 -37.77 3.20 -12.39
N PHE A 15 -37.59 2.17 -13.22
CA PHE A 15 -36.97 0.90 -12.79
C PHE A 15 -35.44 0.84 -12.99
N TRP A 16 -34.83 1.93 -13.48
CA TRP A 16 -33.39 1.99 -13.77
C TRP A 16 -32.59 2.83 -12.77
N LEU A 17 -33.06 2.94 -11.53
CA LEU A 17 -32.43 3.74 -10.48
C LEU A 17 -32.08 2.98 -9.19
N ALA A 18 -32.03 1.65 -9.23
CA ALA A 18 -31.81 0.85 -8.01
C ALA A 18 -30.85 -0.31 -8.25
N CYS A 19 -29.55 -0.02 -8.39
CA CYS A 19 -28.47 -0.94 -7.99
C CYS A 19 -27.09 -0.27 -8.11
N THR A 20 -26.85 0.80 -7.36
CA THR A 20 -25.46 1.13 -6.99
C THR A 20 -25.10 0.27 -5.78
N SER A 21 -24.57 -0.93 -6.03
CA SER A 21 -23.98 -1.75 -4.98
C SER A 21 -22.77 -0.99 -4.44
N ALA A 22 -22.82 -0.54 -3.18
CA ALA A 22 -21.61 -0.16 -2.49
C ALA A 22 -20.77 -1.43 -2.32
N VAL A 23 -19.73 -1.60 -3.14
CA VAL A 23 -18.72 -2.63 -2.90
C VAL A 23 -17.97 -2.19 -1.65
N SER A 24 -18.32 -2.78 -0.51
CA SER A 24 -17.50 -2.65 0.70
C SER A 24 -16.16 -3.30 0.41
N ALA A 25 -15.08 -2.53 0.55
CA ALA A 25 -13.75 -3.04 0.32
C ALA A 25 -13.43 -4.11 1.38
N ILE A 26 -12.86 -5.23 0.96
CA ILE A 26 -12.64 -6.39 1.83
C ILE A 26 -11.49 -6.07 2.78
N GLU A 27 -11.78 -6.02 4.08
CA GLU A 27 -10.77 -5.83 5.12
C GLU A 27 -9.76 -6.99 5.13
N GLN A 28 -8.49 -6.63 4.98
CA GLN A 28 -7.33 -7.49 5.09
C GLN A 28 -6.70 -7.29 6.47
N ASN A 29 -6.68 -8.35 7.26
CA ASN A 29 -5.99 -8.35 8.55
C ASN A 29 -4.56 -8.85 8.34
N ILE A 30 -3.59 -7.95 8.46
CA ILE A 30 -2.17 -8.24 8.27
C ILE A 30 -1.50 -8.33 9.65
N PRO A 31 -0.89 -9.48 10.01
CA PRO A 31 -0.28 -9.65 11.31
C PRO A 31 0.93 -8.74 11.48
N LEU A 32 1.05 -8.15 12.67
CA LEU A 32 2.21 -7.38 13.11
C LEU A 32 3.10 -8.23 14.01
N SER A 33 4.40 -7.92 13.95
CA SER A 33 5.39 -8.40 14.91
C SER A 33 5.94 -7.21 15.68
N GLN A 34 6.08 -7.35 16.99
CA GLN A 34 6.60 -6.30 17.84
C GLN A 34 8.06 -6.58 18.19
N SER A 35 8.93 -5.57 18.04
CA SER A 35 10.30 -5.66 18.52
C SER A 35 10.35 -5.52 20.05
N LYS A 36 11.49 -5.89 20.66
CA LYS A 36 11.72 -5.67 22.11
C LYS A 36 11.60 -4.20 22.52
N GLY A 37 11.84 -3.27 21.58
CA GLY A 37 11.71 -1.83 21.80
C GLY A 37 10.30 -1.28 21.56
N GLY A 38 9.31 -2.14 21.29
CA GLY A 38 7.91 -1.76 21.12
C GLY A 38 7.51 -1.33 19.71
N THR A 39 8.46 -1.24 18.77
CA THR A 39 8.17 -0.90 17.36
C THR A 39 7.50 -2.05 16.62
N LEU A 40 6.59 -1.71 15.70
CA LEU A 40 5.73 -2.66 14.98
C LEU A 40 6.27 -2.92 13.57
N TYR A 41 6.29 -4.17 13.15
CA TYR A 41 6.77 -4.60 11.85
C TYR A 41 5.76 -5.50 11.15
N LEU A 42 5.73 -5.41 9.83
CA LEU A 42 4.97 -6.31 8.98
C LEU A 42 5.82 -6.80 7.81
N GLU A 43 5.41 -7.90 7.21
CA GLU A 43 6.03 -8.41 5.99
C GLU A 43 5.37 -7.77 4.76
N ALA A 44 6.17 -7.40 3.77
CA ALA A 44 5.68 -7.01 2.45
C ALA A 44 6.52 -7.68 1.36
N THR A 45 5.90 -7.87 0.20
CA THR A 45 6.55 -8.35 -1.02
C THR A 45 6.70 -7.20 -1.98
N LEU A 46 7.93 -6.94 -2.42
CA LEU A 46 8.24 -5.96 -3.46
C LEU A 46 8.34 -6.67 -4.81
N GLU A 47 7.79 -6.02 -5.84
CA GLU A 47 7.58 -6.62 -7.16
C GLU A 47 6.88 -7.98 -6.99
N SER A 48 7.52 -9.09 -7.36
CA SER A 48 6.89 -10.42 -7.30
C SER A 48 7.54 -11.39 -6.31
N ASN A 49 8.74 -11.07 -5.80
CA ASN A 49 9.59 -12.09 -5.16
C ASN A 49 10.46 -11.59 -4.01
N ILE A 50 10.56 -10.28 -3.77
CA ILE A 50 11.41 -9.76 -2.69
C ILE A 50 10.56 -9.56 -1.45
N LYS A 51 10.53 -10.59 -0.60
CA LYS A 51 9.90 -10.51 0.72
C LYS A 51 10.84 -9.85 1.71
N ALA A 52 10.35 -8.86 2.45
CA ALA A 52 11.11 -8.18 3.49
C ALA A 52 10.21 -7.68 4.63
N SER A 53 10.82 -7.53 5.80
CA SER A 53 10.19 -6.91 6.97
C SER A 53 10.30 -5.39 6.92
N PHE A 54 9.21 -4.70 7.24
CA PHE A 54 9.08 -3.24 7.23
C PHE A 54 8.62 -2.74 8.60
N LEU A 55 9.32 -1.73 9.11
CA LEU A 55 8.85 -0.93 10.23
C LEU A 55 7.61 -0.16 9.80
N LEU A 56 6.51 -0.31 10.53
CA LEU A 56 5.31 0.52 10.37
C LEU A 56 5.57 1.88 11.04
N ASP A 57 5.71 2.94 10.24
CA ASP A 57 6.11 4.27 10.74
C ASP A 57 5.24 5.37 10.15
N THR A 58 4.22 5.77 10.91
CA THR A 58 3.32 6.87 10.58
C THR A 58 3.99 8.25 10.68
N GLY A 59 5.18 8.35 11.30
CA GLY A 59 5.99 9.56 11.36
C GLY A 59 6.88 9.76 10.12
N SER A 60 6.94 8.78 9.22
CA SER A 60 7.67 8.85 7.97
C SER A 60 6.74 8.99 6.77
N SER A 61 7.11 9.79 5.77
CA SER A 61 6.27 9.98 4.57
C SER A 61 6.41 8.84 3.57
N LEU A 62 7.64 8.49 3.21
CA LEU A 62 7.93 7.61 2.08
C LEU A 62 8.05 6.15 2.53
N LEU A 63 7.75 5.23 1.61
CA LEU A 63 8.28 3.87 1.71
C LEU A 63 9.79 3.94 1.48
N THR A 64 10.57 3.37 2.41
CA THR A 64 12.03 3.35 2.29
C THR A 64 12.56 1.92 2.33
N LEU A 65 13.52 1.64 1.46
CA LEU A 65 14.31 0.41 1.47
C LEU A 65 15.67 0.70 2.10
N ASN A 66 16.16 -0.21 2.93
CA ASN A 66 17.56 -0.22 3.27
C ASN A 66 18.39 -0.76 2.08
N GLN A 67 19.71 -0.57 2.15
CA GLN A 67 20.60 -0.98 1.06
C GLN A 67 20.52 -2.49 0.77
N ALA A 68 20.43 -3.35 1.78
CA ALA A 68 20.41 -4.80 1.59
C ALA A 68 19.14 -5.26 0.82
N THR A 69 17.98 -4.70 1.15
CA THR A 69 16.73 -5.00 0.42
C THR A 69 16.77 -4.45 -1.00
N PHE A 70 17.34 -3.25 -1.20
CA PHE A 70 17.50 -2.68 -2.54
C PHE A 70 18.49 -3.48 -3.41
N ASP A 71 19.58 -3.96 -2.84
CA ASP A 71 20.57 -4.80 -3.53
C ASP A 71 19.95 -6.14 -3.94
N ALA A 72 19.15 -6.76 -3.06
CA ALA A 72 18.41 -7.97 -3.37
C ALA A 72 17.40 -7.74 -4.52
N LEU A 73 16.68 -6.63 -4.47
CA LEU A 73 15.71 -6.22 -5.49
C LEU A 73 16.37 -5.99 -6.85
N THR A 74 17.58 -5.42 -6.87
CA THR A 74 18.26 -5.03 -8.10
C THR A 74 19.28 -6.04 -8.61
N LYS A 75 19.41 -7.20 -7.94
CA LYS A 75 20.39 -8.24 -8.28
C LYS A 75 20.30 -8.71 -9.74
N ASN A 76 19.09 -8.87 -10.25
CA ASN A 76 18.83 -9.41 -11.59
C ASN A 76 18.29 -8.36 -12.59
N GLN A 77 17.90 -7.19 -12.09
CA GLN A 77 17.32 -6.12 -12.91
C GLN A 77 17.72 -4.77 -12.32
N LYS A 78 18.24 -3.87 -13.17
CA LYS A 78 18.56 -2.51 -12.73
C LYS A 78 17.28 -1.66 -12.69
N LEU A 79 17.12 -0.90 -11.61
CA LEU A 79 16.13 0.17 -11.53
C LEU A 79 16.79 1.51 -11.84
N LEU A 80 16.10 2.35 -12.61
CA LEU A 80 16.54 3.71 -12.88
C LEU A 80 15.97 4.64 -11.80
N ALA A 81 16.83 5.51 -11.26
CA ALA A 81 16.39 6.48 -10.28
C ALA A 81 15.40 7.46 -10.92
N THR A 82 14.26 7.67 -10.28
CA THR A 82 13.25 8.65 -10.71
C THR A 82 13.65 10.05 -10.32
N ARG A 83 14.24 10.21 -9.12
CA ARG A 83 14.74 11.49 -8.59
C ARG A 83 15.69 11.29 -7.42
N THR A 84 16.27 12.39 -6.95
CA THR A 84 17.01 12.43 -5.67
C THR A 84 16.33 13.39 -4.70
N SER A 85 16.41 13.11 -3.41
CA SER A 85 15.82 13.95 -2.35
C SER A 85 16.73 14.05 -1.14
N ALA A 86 16.48 15.02 -0.28
CA ALA A 86 17.14 15.15 1.02
C ALA A 86 16.23 14.54 2.10
N ALA A 87 16.68 13.49 2.77
CA ALA A 87 15.99 12.91 3.91
C ALA A 87 16.62 13.42 5.21
N ARG A 88 15.77 13.84 6.16
CA ARG A 88 16.18 14.12 7.53
C ARG A 88 16.03 12.85 8.36
N MET A 89 17.14 12.33 8.86
CA MET A 89 17.17 11.15 9.71
C MET A 89 16.72 11.48 11.14
N ALA A 90 16.34 10.46 11.91
CA ALA A 90 15.92 10.61 13.31
C ALA A 90 16.98 11.28 14.21
N ASN A 91 18.27 11.18 13.87
CA ASN A 91 19.36 11.88 14.56
C ASN A 91 19.58 13.33 14.07
N GLY A 92 18.67 13.87 13.25
CA GLY A 92 18.73 15.22 12.69
C GLY A 92 19.62 15.37 11.45
N LYS A 93 20.45 14.38 11.12
CA LYS A 93 21.34 14.43 9.94
C LYS A 93 20.52 14.47 8.64
N ILE A 94 20.93 15.32 7.71
CA ILE A 94 20.38 15.34 6.35
C ILE A 94 21.25 14.45 5.45
N VAL A 95 20.61 13.56 4.70
CA VAL A 95 21.27 12.67 3.74
C VAL A 95 20.62 12.79 2.36
N LYS A 96 21.44 12.78 1.31
CA LYS A 96 20.94 12.69 -0.07
C LYS A 96 20.59 11.23 -0.37
N ILE A 97 19.37 11.00 -0.83
CA ILE A 97 18.81 9.68 -1.11
C ILE A 97 18.29 9.63 -2.55
N SER A 98 18.39 8.47 -3.17
CA SER A 98 17.79 8.20 -4.48
C SER A 98 16.41 7.60 -4.30
N GLN A 99 15.51 7.91 -5.22
CA GLN A 99 14.17 7.37 -5.29
C GLN A 99 13.98 6.59 -6.58
N TYR A 100 13.13 5.57 -6.52
CA TYR A 100 12.85 4.63 -7.59
C TYR A 100 11.35 4.35 -7.63
N GLN A 101 10.85 3.92 -8.79
CA GLN A 101 9.49 3.44 -8.95
C GLN A 101 9.48 1.92 -8.90
N LEU A 102 8.61 1.35 -8.06
CA LEU A 102 8.26 -0.06 -8.08
C LEU A 102 6.91 -0.24 -8.78
N ASN A 103 6.71 -1.38 -9.44
CA ASN A 103 5.45 -1.69 -10.12
C ASN A 103 4.43 -2.31 -9.17
N SER A 104 4.89 -3.10 -8.19
CA SER A 104 4.03 -3.74 -7.21
C SER A 104 4.67 -3.73 -5.83
N VAL A 105 3.83 -3.47 -4.83
CA VAL A 105 4.12 -3.68 -3.42
C VAL A 105 2.89 -4.33 -2.83
N ARG A 106 3.05 -5.53 -2.28
CA ARG A 106 2.00 -6.27 -1.58
C ARG A 106 2.29 -6.30 -0.09
N ILE A 107 1.40 -5.73 0.71
CA ILE A 107 1.46 -5.77 2.17
C ILE A 107 0.87 -7.11 2.65
N GLY A 108 1.62 -7.81 3.49
CA GLY A 108 1.35 -9.18 3.88
C GLY A 108 1.34 -10.11 2.66
N ASN A 109 0.31 -10.96 2.59
CA ASN A 109 0.13 -11.92 1.49
C ASN A 109 -0.98 -11.53 0.52
N THR A 110 -1.77 -10.50 0.81
CA THR A 110 -3.07 -10.27 0.15
C THR A 110 -3.35 -8.84 -0.27
N CYS A 111 -2.70 -7.83 0.33
CA CYS A 111 -3.07 -6.43 0.06
C CYS A 111 -2.13 -5.79 -0.97
N GLU A 112 -2.55 -5.73 -2.23
CA GLU A 112 -1.83 -4.99 -3.27
C GLU A 112 -2.04 -3.49 -3.10
N VAL A 113 -0.94 -2.72 -3.13
CA VAL A 113 -0.93 -1.25 -3.06
C VAL A 113 -0.88 -0.63 -4.46
N GLY A 114 -0.42 -1.39 -5.45
CA GLY A 114 -0.09 -0.89 -6.79
C GLY A 114 1.31 -0.27 -6.88
N PRO A 115 1.60 0.52 -7.93
CA PRO A 115 2.93 1.11 -8.15
C PRO A 115 3.31 2.10 -7.03
N VAL A 116 4.50 1.96 -6.44
CA VAL A 116 4.95 2.77 -5.30
C VAL A 116 6.31 3.42 -5.56
N GLU A 117 6.43 4.70 -5.23
CA GLU A 117 7.74 5.35 -5.15
C GLU A 117 8.43 4.95 -3.84
N VAL A 118 9.70 4.53 -3.96
CA VAL A 118 10.51 4.08 -2.83
C VAL A 118 11.83 4.86 -2.75
N ALA A 119 12.23 5.22 -1.54
CA ALA A 119 13.54 5.83 -1.27
C ALA A 119 14.54 4.80 -0.77
N VAL A 120 15.82 4.92 -1.14
CA VAL A 120 16.88 4.04 -0.60
C VAL A 120 17.66 4.76 0.49
N LEU A 121 17.61 4.20 1.70
CA LEU A 121 18.37 4.68 2.85
C LEU A 121 19.68 3.89 2.99
N PRO A 122 20.79 4.57 3.34
CA PRO A 122 22.10 3.91 3.46
C PRO A 122 22.18 2.95 4.65
N LYS A 123 21.38 3.18 5.69
CA LYS A 123 21.32 2.38 6.93
C LYS A 123 19.92 2.46 7.53
N GLY A 124 19.61 1.47 8.38
CA GLY A 124 18.34 1.39 9.11
C GLY A 124 17.45 0.26 8.61
N ASN A 125 16.20 0.28 9.08
CA ASN A 125 15.18 -0.67 8.67
C ASN A 125 14.57 -0.26 7.33
N ASN A 126 13.90 -1.21 6.67
CA ASN A 126 12.89 -0.81 5.71
C ASN A 126 11.73 -0.15 6.45
N ILE A 127 11.12 0.86 5.85
CA ILE A 127 10.07 1.65 6.49
C ILE A 127 8.87 1.70 5.56
N LEU A 128 7.70 1.40 6.12
CA LEU A 128 6.42 1.60 5.46
C LEU A 128 5.82 2.92 5.94
N GLY A 129 6.06 3.98 5.17
CA GLY A 129 5.59 5.32 5.50
C GLY A 129 4.12 5.59 5.19
N ILE A 130 3.63 6.70 5.73
CA ILE A 130 2.20 7.06 5.70
C ILE A 130 1.65 7.24 4.28
N ASN A 131 2.44 7.67 3.30
CA ASN A 131 1.96 7.82 1.91
C ASN A 131 1.55 6.47 1.29
N THR A 132 2.22 5.38 1.68
CA THR A 132 1.84 4.04 1.23
C THR A 132 0.64 3.53 2.02
N LEU A 133 0.63 3.72 3.34
CA LEU A 133 -0.48 3.29 4.20
C LEU A 133 -1.82 3.94 3.83
N LEU A 134 -1.82 5.22 3.46
CA LEU A 134 -3.04 5.95 3.10
C LEU A 134 -3.67 5.49 1.77
N ARG A 135 -2.89 4.83 0.89
CA ARG A 135 -3.45 4.31 -0.37
C ARG A 135 -4.31 3.09 -0.18
N VAL A 136 -4.07 2.33 0.89
CA VAL A 136 -4.84 1.15 1.27
C VAL A 136 -5.85 1.45 2.38
N ALA A 137 -6.18 2.72 2.57
CA ALA A 137 -7.19 3.14 3.54
C ALA A 137 -8.60 2.62 3.17
N PRO A 138 -9.52 2.44 4.14
CA PRO A 138 -9.36 2.61 5.59
C PRO A 138 -8.23 1.78 6.24
N LEU A 139 -7.60 2.36 7.27
CA LEU A 139 -6.45 1.80 7.99
C LEU A 139 -6.73 1.80 9.50
N THR A 140 -6.58 0.66 10.16
CA THR A 140 -6.59 0.55 11.64
C THR A 140 -5.34 -0.20 12.11
N ILE A 141 -4.67 0.33 13.13
CA ILE A 141 -3.51 -0.32 13.76
C ILE A 141 -3.94 -0.83 15.13
N THR A 142 -3.76 -2.13 15.38
CA THR A 142 -3.92 -2.78 16.68
C THR A 142 -2.54 -3.25 17.19
N PRO A 143 -2.43 -3.77 18.42
CA PRO A 143 -1.16 -4.29 18.93
C PRO A 143 -0.59 -5.47 18.12
N ASP A 144 -1.46 -6.25 17.48
CA ASP A 144 -1.16 -7.52 16.82
C ASP A 144 -1.39 -7.52 15.31
N ALA A 145 -2.05 -6.49 14.77
CA ALA A 145 -2.44 -6.44 13.37
C ALA A 145 -2.52 -5.00 12.82
N VAL A 146 -2.45 -4.91 11.49
CA VAL A 146 -2.93 -3.75 10.74
C VAL A 146 -4.06 -4.20 9.82
N ILE A 147 -5.20 -3.52 9.93
CA ILE A 147 -6.39 -3.79 9.13
C ILE A 147 -6.43 -2.78 8.00
N LEU A 148 -6.46 -3.27 6.76
CA LEU A 148 -6.40 -2.51 5.51
C LEU A 148 -7.61 -2.83 4.66
N ALA A 149 -8.22 -1.86 3.99
CA ALA A 149 -9.42 -2.11 3.18
C ALA A 149 -9.28 -1.67 1.72
N GLY A 150 -8.43 -0.69 1.41
CA GLY A 150 -8.27 -0.14 0.06
C GLY A 150 -7.29 -0.91 -0.84
N CYS A 151 -7.21 -2.23 -0.71
CA CYS A 151 -6.30 -3.04 -1.51
C CYS A 151 -6.86 -3.24 -2.93
N GLU A 152 -6.00 -3.24 -3.95
CA GLU A 152 -6.36 -3.47 -5.36
C GLU A 152 -6.52 -4.96 -5.73
#